data_AF-F0J6X1-F1
#
_entry.id   AF-F0J6X1-F1
#
_cell.length_a   1.000
_cell.length_b   1.000
_cell.length_c   1.000
_cell.angle_alpha   90.00
_cell.angle_beta   90.00
_cell.angle_gamma   90.00
#
_symmetry.space_group_name_H-M   'P 1'
#
loop_
_entity.id
_entity.type
_entity.pdbx_description
1 polymer ?
#
loop_
_entity_poly.entity_id
_entity_poly.type
_entity_poly.pdbx_seq_one_letter_code
_entity_poly.pdbx_strand_id
1 'polypeptide(L)'
;MAPGEQFRVKLLNRTADHTIIHWHGQLPPWTQDGFPWPQTPPLAPAATRAYDYVPIPGTYWMHSHQGLQEQSLMTAPLIVQDAAVLAEGRQEVVVMLHDFSFTAPDALLAGLTGQTPSAIHAMARSTENAAPAPMTVGNRMGPMQGMAHTAAGKGMGMSMSGMSMSGMSMSGMSMSGMSMDLNDINYDAFLANDRTLHDPETIQVERSGRVRLRIINAASSSQFWIDLGALTGRVVAVDGHPVVPVVGRRFPLAIAQRLDIVVDLPGAGAFPVLARLEGSRRRTGVVLATPGSRVVRIQDTGLDQMLPVDNSLETRLVARAPLAARKPDLVHRIVLGGGMKPYSWSLNGEFWPNITPLMLRKGQRVEIEMVNHSMMAHPMHLHGHAFPVVAVNGRPLNGAVRDTVLVTPMMGSVRIAFDADNPGRWALHCHNLYHMMTGMMTEVRYDGIEV
;
A
#
# COMPACT_ATOMS: atom_id res chain seq x y z
N MET A 1 14.13 12.91 12.29
CA MET A 1 14.99 14.02 11.83
C MET A 1 14.49 15.33 12.37
N ALA A 2 15.39 16.24 12.74
CA ALA A 2 15.02 17.58 13.20
C ALA A 2 14.51 18.46 12.05
N PRO A 3 13.75 19.54 12.33
CA PRO A 3 13.30 20.46 11.29
C PRO A 3 14.47 21.05 10.50
N GLY A 4 14.38 21.01 9.17
CA GLY A 4 15.40 21.55 8.25
C GLY A 4 16.68 20.73 8.12
N GLU A 5 16.78 19.58 8.79
CA GLU A 5 17.91 18.66 8.65
C GLU A 5 17.91 18.01 7.26
N GLN A 6 19.06 18.02 6.57
CA GLN A 6 19.20 17.29 5.30
C GLN A 6 19.30 15.78 5.54
N PHE A 7 18.73 14.99 4.64
CA PHE A 7 18.81 13.54 4.71
C PHE A 7 20.16 13.07 4.20
N ARG A 8 21.14 12.93 5.09
CA ARG A 8 22.48 12.44 4.76
C ARG A 8 22.83 11.21 5.58
N VAL A 9 22.59 10.03 5.01
CA VAL A 9 22.79 8.75 5.72
C VAL A 9 23.65 7.81 4.89
N LYS A 10 24.31 6.88 5.58
CA LYS A 10 24.98 5.74 4.97
C LYS A 10 24.24 4.47 5.36
N LEU A 11 23.63 3.82 4.39
CA LEU A 11 23.05 2.49 4.56
C LEU A 11 24.16 1.46 4.46
N LEU A 12 24.43 0.74 5.55
CA LEU A 12 25.34 -0.40 5.59
C LEU A 12 24.51 -1.68 5.61
N ASN A 13 24.68 -2.55 4.61
CA ASN A 13 24.05 -3.86 4.62
C ASN A 13 24.82 -4.81 5.56
N ARG A 14 24.21 -5.19 6.70
CA ARG A 14 24.74 -6.18 7.65
C ARG A 14 24.05 -7.54 7.57
N THR A 15 23.15 -7.73 6.62
CA THR A 15 22.47 -9.02 6.43
C THR A 15 23.35 -9.95 5.61
N ALA A 16 22.94 -11.23 5.52
CA ALA A 16 23.60 -12.22 4.68
C ALA A 16 23.16 -12.14 3.20
N ASP A 17 22.10 -11.40 2.91
CA ASP A 17 21.51 -11.27 1.58
C ASP A 17 21.74 -9.88 1.00
N HIS A 18 21.39 -9.71 -0.28
CA HIS A 18 21.30 -8.36 -0.85
C HIS A 18 20.17 -7.58 -0.17
N THR A 19 20.22 -6.26 -0.19
CA THR A 19 19.13 -5.42 0.32
C THR A 19 19.10 -4.07 -0.38
N ILE A 20 17.94 -3.44 -0.44
CA ILE A 20 17.78 -2.06 -0.84
C ILE A 20 16.63 -1.46 -0.05
N ILE A 21 16.80 -0.25 0.47
CA ILE A 21 15.79 0.42 1.29
C ILE A 21 15.11 1.51 0.45
N HIS A 22 13.79 1.46 0.39
CA HIS A 22 12.93 2.51 -0.11
C HIS A 22 12.49 3.47 1.00
N TRP A 23 12.47 4.76 0.70
CA TRP A 23 12.07 5.83 1.61
C TRP A 23 10.62 6.24 1.35
N HIS A 24 9.67 5.38 1.74
CA HIS A 24 8.26 5.47 1.38
C HIS A 24 7.65 6.86 1.58
N GLY A 25 7.23 7.49 0.46
CA GLY A 25 6.59 8.81 0.40
C GLY A 25 7.56 10.00 0.42
N GLN A 26 8.86 9.78 0.57
CA GLN A 26 9.88 10.79 0.30
C GLN A 26 10.17 10.87 -1.19
N LEU A 27 10.70 12.02 -1.64
CA LEU A 27 10.95 12.30 -3.05
C LEU A 27 12.46 12.52 -3.31
N PRO A 28 13.34 11.54 -3.03
CA PRO A 28 14.76 11.67 -3.37
C PRO A 28 14.95 11.70 -4.90
N PRO A 29 16.15 11.97 -5.42
CA PRO A 29 16.47 11.64 -6.81
C PRO A 29 16.16 10.16 -7.10
N TRP A 30 15.69 9.82 -8.29
CA TRP A 30 15.25 8.44 -8.61
C TRP A 30 16.36 7.39 -8.42
N THR A 31 17.63 7.78 -8.56
CA THR A 31 18.78 6.90 -8.29
C THR A 31 19.04 6.64 -6.80
N GLN A 32 18.24 7.23 -5.92
CA GLN A 32 18.31 7.11 -4.46
C GLN A 32 16.95 6.67 -3.87
N ASP A 33 15.98 6.37 -4.74
CA ASP A 33 14.62 6.02 -4.35
C ASP A 33 14.54 4.71 -3.57
N GLY A 34 15.40 3.74 -3.90
CA GLY A 34 15.42 2.46 -3.24
C GLY A 34 14.64 1.36 -3.95
N PHE A 35 14.07 1.64 -5.12
CA PHE A 35 13.66 0.61 -6.05
C PHE A 35 14.88 0.01 -6.79
N PRO A 36 14.98 -1.31 -6.97
CA PRO A 36 16.07 -1.92 -7.71
C PRO A 36 16.00 -1.57 -9.21
N TRP A 37 16.92 -0.72 -9.65
CA TRP A 37 17.16 -0.43 -11.06
C TRP A 37 18.49 -1.03 -11.51
N PRO A 38 18.69 -1.30 -12.81
CA PRO A 38 20.01 -1.65 -13.34
C PRO A 38 21.10 -0.64 -12.94
N GLN A 39 20.75 0.65 -12.86
CA GLN A 39 21.64 1.73 -12.42
C GLN A 39 21.82 1.79 -10.90
N THR A 40 20.90 1.23 -10.12
CA THR A 40 20.89 1.27 -8.66
C THR A 40 20.58 -0.11 -8.08
N PRO A 41 21.46 -1.09 -8.32
CA PRO A 41 21.21 -2.47 -7.90
C PRO A 41 21.13 -2.57 -6.37
N PRO A 42 20.58 -3.67 -5.82
CA PRO A 42 20.65 -3.95 -4.40
C PRO A 42 22.09 -3.94 -3.84
N LEU A 43 22.25 -3.55 -2.58
CA LEU A 43 23.53 -3.60 -1.86
C LEU A 43 23.85 -5.04 -1.50
N ALA A 44 25.01 -5.53 -1.92
CA ALA A 44 25.56 -6.80 -1.45
C ALA A 44 25.83 -6.77 0.07
N PRO A 45 25.95 -7.94 0.74
CA PRO A 45 26.39 -8.02 2.13
C PRO A 45 27.68 -7.22 2.39
N ALA A 46 27.73 -6.52 3.53
CA ALA A 46 28.80 -5.61 3.95
C ALA A 46 29.01 -4.36 3.06
N ALA A 47 28.28 -4.21 1.95
CA ALA A 47 28.35 -3.00 1.13
C ALA A 47 27.68 -1.81 1.83
N THR A 48 28.12 -0.61 1.46
CA THR A 48 27.55 0.65 1.97
C THR A 48 27.14 1.55 0.80
N ARG A 49 26.00 2.25 0.92
CA ARG A 49 25.55 3.29 -0.01
C ARG A 49 25.18 4.55 0.75
N ALA A 50 25.61 5.70 0.23
CA ALA A 50 25.21 7.00 0.76
C ALA A 50 23.92 7.49 0.09
N TYR A 51 23.09 8.16 0.88
CA TYR A 51 21.89 8.84 0.43
C TYR A 51 21.98 10.31 0.88
N ASP A 52 21.66 11.22 -0.02
CA ASP A 52 21.67 12.67 0.14
C ASP A 52 20.49 13.30 -0.63
N TYR A 53 19.48 13.75 0.11
CA TYR A 53 18.34 14.49 -0.43
C TYR A 53 17.70 15.41 0.61
N VAL A 54 16.82 16.31 0.16
CA VAL A 54 16.04 17.18 1.04
C VAL A 54 14.76 16.45 1.47
N PRO A 55 14.59 16.11 2.75
CA PRO A 55 13.42 15.37 3.19
C PRO A 55 12.20 16.29 3.30
N ILE A 56 11.01 15.72 3.08
CA ILE A 56 9.73 16.38 3.26
C ILE A 56 9.27 16.16 4.71
N PRO A 57 8.87 17.21 5.46
CA PRO A 57 8.33 17.06 6.81
C PRO A 57 7.03 16.25 6.85
N GLY A 58 6.88 15.38 7.84
CA GLY A 58 5.69 14.53 8.01
C GLY A 58 5.98 13.13 8.57
N THR A 59 4.95 12.29 8.52
CA THR A 59 5.02 10.87 8.90
C THR A 59 5.23 9.99 7.67
N TYR A 60 6.41 9.40 7.60
CA TYR A 60 6.83 8.47 6.56
C TYR A 60 7.37 7.20 7.21
N TRP A 61 7.82 6.28 6.38
CA TRP A 61 8.47 5.06 6.81
C TRP A 61 9.48 4.63 5.75
N MET A 62 10.29 3.65 6.08
CA MET A 62 11.25 3.05 5.18
C MET A 62 11.12 1.54 5.29
N HIS A 63 11.31 0.86 4.17
CA HIS A 63 11.23 -0.59 4.12
C HIS A 63 12.17 -1.15 3.07
N SER A 64 12.52 -2.43 3.22
CA SER A 64 13.23 -3.13 2.17
C SER A 64 12.34 -3.25 0.93
N HIS A 65 12.89 -2.87 -0.22
CA HIS A 65 12.32 -3.12 -1.54
C HIS A 65 13.03 -4.30 -2.23
N GLN A 66 13.54 -5.23 -1.41
CA GLN A 66 14.23 -6.44 -1.83
C GLN A 66 13.41 -7.67 -1.43
N GLY A 67 12.88 -8.38 -2.43
CA GLY A 67 12.18 -9.64 -2.29
C GLY A 67 11.09 -9.57 -1.24
N LEU A 68 11.09 -10.54 -0.33
CA LEU A 68 10.13 -10.63 0.77
C LEU A 68 10.71 -10.15 2.11
N GLN A 69 11.76 -9.32 2.10
CA GLN A 69 12.38 -8.81 3.34
C GLN A 69 11.44 -7.91 4.15
N GLU A 70 10.49 -7.24 3.50
CA GLU A 70 9.44 -6.46 4.18
C GLU A 70 8.60 -7.33 5.13
N GLN A 71 8.15 -8.52 4.68
CA GLN A 71 7.43 -9.48 5.52
C GLN A 71 8.26 -9.96 6.72
N SER A 72 9.59 -9.90 6.58
CA SER A 72 10.55 -10.20 7.66
C SER A 72 10.78 -9.01 8.59
N LEU A 73 9.88 -8.02 8.56
CA LEU A 73 9.90 -6.80 9.37
C LEU A 73 11.10 -5.88 9.09
N MET A 74 11.73 -5.97 7.91
CA MET A 74 12.80 -5.03 7.54
C MET A 74 12.22 -3.67 7.14
N THR A 75 11.71 -2.97 8.15
CA THR A 75 10.95 -1.73 8.04
C THR A 75 11.25 -0.85 9.26
N ALA A 76 11.09 0.46 9.14
CA ALA A 76 11.21 1.39 10.26
C ALA A 76 10.42 2.69 10.01
N PRO A 77 10.00 3.40 11.06
CA PRO A 77 9.39 4.72 10.89
C PRO A 77 10.43 5.75 10.42
N LEU A 78 10.00 6.69 9.59
CA LEU A 78 10.77 7.85 9.14
C LEU A 78 9.99 9.12 9.45
N ILE A 79 10.26 9.72 10.61
CA ILE A 79 9.59 10.95 11.04
C ILE A 79 10.50 12.15 10.76
N VAL A 80 10.03 13.04 9.90
CA VAL A 80 10.71 14.29 9.56
C VAL A 80 9.95 15.41 10.25
N GLN A 81 10.58 16.04 11.24
CA GLN A 81 9.90 17.01 12.09
C GLN A 81 9.62 18.31 11.35
N ASP A 82 8.43 18.86 11.57
CA ASP A 82 8.05 20.20 11.14
C ASP A 82 8.05 21.15 12.34
N ALA A 83 8.65 22.32 12.20
CA ALA A 83 8.77 23.27 13.31
C ALA A 83 7.41 23.79 13.80
N ALA A 84 6.44 23.98 12.90
CA ALA A 84 5.10 24.43 13.28
C ALA A 84 4.32 23.31 13.98
N VAL A 85 4.49 22.06 13.56
CA VAL A 85 3.92 20.88 14.26
C VAL A 85 4.50 20.72 15.66
N LEU A 86 5.83 20.84 15.82
CA LEU A 86 6.47 20.79 17.13
C LEU A 86 5.98 21.90 18.07
N ALA A 87 5.77 23.10 17.52
CA ALA A 87 5.24 24.24 18.27
C ALA A 87 3.81 24.03 18.81
N GLU A 88 3.06 23.03 18.31
CA GLU A 88 1.75 22.67 18.87
C GLU A 88 1.84 22.13 20.31
N GLY A 89 3.03 21.68 20.74
CA GLY A 89 3.28 21.17 22.09
C GLY A 89 2.53 19.88 22.41
N ARG A 90 2.30 19.03 21.40
CA ARG A 90 1.66 17.71 21.56
C ARG A 90 2.72 16.65 21.79
N GLN A 91 2.47 15.72 22.72
CA GLN A 91 3.28 14.52 22.85
C GLN A 91 3.07 13.66 21.60
N GLU A 92 4.17 13.29 20.93
CA GLU A 92 4.11 12.46 19.73
C GLU A 92 4.26 10.99 20.10
N VAL A 93 3.40 10.17 19.49
CA VAL A 93 3.36 8.74 19.69
C VAL A 93 3.35 8.08 18.32
N VAL A 94 4.44 7.38 17.99
CA VAL A 94 4.55 6.63 16.73
C VAL A 94 4.01 5.23 16.96
N VAL A 95 3.11 4.79 16.08
CA VAL A 95 2.54 3.44 16.09
C VAL A 95 2.79 2.83 14.73
N MET A 96 3.63 1.79 14.67
CA MET A 96 3.91 1.03 13.46
C MET A 96 3.20 -0.31 13.54
N LEU A 97 2.37 -0.60 12.55
CA LEU A 97 1.56 -1.81 12.49
C LEU A 97 2.18 -2.81 11.53
N HIS A 98 2.18 -4.09 11.92
CA HIS A 98 2.66 -5.19 11.09
C HIS A 98 1.76 -6.41 11.17
N ASP A 99 1.84 -7.24 10.14
CA ASP A 99 1.45 -8.64 10.20
C ASP A 99 2.70 -9.52 10.39
N PHE A 100 2.53 -10.65 11.09
CA PHE A 100 3.63 -11.50 11.47
C PHE A 100 3.27 -12.98 11.30
N SER A 101 4.21 -13.74 10.74
CA SER A 101 4.13 -15.20 10.72
C SER A 101 5.45 -15.83 11.17
N PHE A 102 5.34 -16.98 11.83
CA PHE A 102 6.47 -17.88 12.05
C PHE A 102 6.86 -18.65 10.78
N THR A 103 5.94 -18.72 9.81
CA THR A 103 6.21 -19.32 8.50
C THR A 103 7.07 -18.34 7.69
N ALA A 104 8.15 -18.85 7.11
CA ALA A 104 9.04 -18.04 6.29
C ALA A 104 8.29 -17.42 5.09
N PRO A 105 8.61 -16.17 4.68
CA PRO A 105 7.88 -15.49 3.61
C PRO A 105 7.84 -16.27 2.29
N ASP A 106 8.95 -16.91 1.90
CA ASP A 106 9.02 -17.73 0.68
C ASP A 106 8.03 -18.91 0.73
N ALA A 107 7.79 -19.48 1.93
CA ALA A 107 6.85 -20.56 2.12
C ALA A 107 5.39 -20.06 2.11
N LEU A 108 5.13 -18.85 2.62
CA LEU A 108 3.82 -18.20 2.50
C LEU A 108 3.46 -17.97 1.02
N LEU A 109 4.36 -17.35 0.26
CA LEU A 109 4.13 -17.09 -1.17
C LEU A 109 4.08 -18.38 -2.00
N ALA A 110 4.86 -19.41 -1.64
CA ALA A 110 4.75 -20.74 -2.23
C ALA A 110 3.35 -21.35 -2.01
N GLY A 111 2.78 -21.18 -0.81
CA GLY A 111 1.42 -21.61 -0.49
C GLY A 111 0.34 -20.92 -1.34
N LEU A 112 0.52 -19.63 -1.62
CA LEU A 112 -0.40 -18.85 -2.47
C LEU A 112 -0.32 -19.27 -3.94
N THR A 113 0.90 -19.42 -4.46
CA THR A 113 1.15 -19.67 -5.89
C THR A 113 1.09 -21.15 -6.28
N GLY A 114 1.20 -22.07 -5.31
CA GLY A 114 1.39 -23.50 -5.56
C GLY A 114 2.79 -23.86 -6.09
N GLN A 115 3.74 -22.93 -6.05
CA GLN A 115 5.13 -23.17 -6.43
C GLN A 115 5.96 -23.69 -5.26
N THR A 116 7.21 -24.12 -5.50
CA THR A 116 8.13 -24.48 -4.41
C THR A 116 8.74 -23.22 -3.78
N PRO A 117 9.09 -23.22 -2.48
CA PRO A 117 9.79 -22.09 -1.87
C PRO A 117 11.10 -21.73 -2.59
N SER A 118 11.83 -22.73 -3.11
CA SER A 118 13.04 -22.51 -3.91
C SER A 118 12.77 -21.78 -5.23
N ALA A 119 11.65 -22.07 -5.89
CA ALA A 119 11.24 -21.38 -7.11
C ALA A 119 10.84 -19.93 -6.80
N ILE A 120 10.11 -19.71 -5.70
CA ILE A 120 9.78 -18.36 -5.21
C ILE A 120 11.03 -17.56 -4.88
N HIS A 121 11.98 -18.16 -4.17
CA HIS A 121 13.24 -17.52 -3.83
C HIS A 121 14.02 -17.09 -5.07
N ALA A 122 14.06 -17.95 -6.10
CA ALA A 122 14.68 -17.62 -7.38
C ALA A 122 13.91 -16.54 -8.15
N MET A 123 12.57 -16.58 -8.12
CA MET A 123 11.70 -15.57 -8.72
C MET A 123 11.98 -14.20 -8.12
N ALA A 124 11.94 -14.08 -6.79
CA ALA A 124 12.23 -12.84 -6.08
C ALA A 124 13.58 -12.24 -6.54
N ARG A 125 14.64 -13.05 -6.59
CA ARG A 125 15.97 -12.61 -7.05
C ARG A 125 16.06 -12.18 -8.53
N SER A 126 15.14 -12.67 -9.37
CA SER A 126 15.16 -12.45 -10.83
C SER A 126 14.30 -11.26 -11.26
N THR A 127 13.18 -10.99 -10.59
CA THR A 127 12.34 -9.80 -10.82
C THR A 127 13.03 -8.50 -10.37
N GLU A 128 14.05 -8.61 -9.52
CA GLU A 128 14.86 -7.50 -8.99
C GLU A 128 16.02 -7.07 -9.92
N ASN A 129 16.45 -7.93 -10.85
CA ASN A 129 17.55 -7.64 -11.79
C ASN A 129 17.08 -7.46 -13.23
N ALA A 130 15.78 -7.64 -13.49
CA ALA A 130 15.22 -7.50 -14.81
C ALA A 130 15.00 -6.01 -15.12
N ALA A 131 15.94 -5.39 -15.84
CA ALA A 131 15.58 -4.27 -16.68
C ALA A 131 14.41 -4.70 -17.59
N PRO A 132 13.35 -3.90 -17.78
CA PRO A 132 12.39 -4.18 -18.84
C PRO A 132 13.19 -4.30 -20.15
N ALA A 133 13.08 -5.46 -20.80
CA ALA A 133 13.85 -5.72 -22.01
C ALA A 133 13.57 -4.61 -23.04
N PRO A 134 14.59 -4.13 -23.79
CA PRO A 134 14.35 -3.18 -24.86
C PRO A 134 13.37 -3.81 -25.85
N MET A 135 12.29 -3.12 -26.17
CA MET A 135 11.28 -3.52 -27.15
C MET A 135 11.93 -3.64 -28.54
N THR A 136 12.54 -4.77 -28.83
CA THR A 136 12.84 -5.16 -30.22
C THR A 136 11.55 -5.63 -30.86
N VAL A 137 10.98 -4.79 -31.71
CA VAL A 137 9.93 -5.18 -32.65
C VAL A 137 10.51 -6.25 -33.58
N GLY A 138 10.28 -7.52 -33.25
CA GLY A 138 10.69 -8.63 -34.11
C GLY A 138 11.10 -9.89 -33.35
N ASN A 139 10.12 -10.58 -32.76
CA ASN A 139 9.93 -12.02 -32.97
C ASN A 139 8.75 -12.53 -32.14
N ARG A 140 7.72 -13.02 -32.84
CA ARG A 140 6.65 -13.82 -32.23
C ARG A 140 7.26 -15.11 -31.69
N MET A 141 7.38 -15.24 -30.37
CA MET A 141 7.58 -16.54 -29.73
C MET A 141 6.21 -17.21 -29.54
N GLY A 142 6.14 -18.50 -29.89
CA GLY A 142 4.92 -19.28 -30.04
C GLY A 142 4.23 -19.66 -28.72
N PRO A 143 2.99 -20.18 -28.81
CA PRO A 143 2.17 -20.47 -27.65
C PRO A 143 2.73 -21.66 -26.86
N MET A 144 2.81 -21.52 -25.54
CA MET A 144 3.03 -22.65 -24.64
C MET A 144 1.88 -23.66 -24.79
N GLN A 145 2.26 -24.93 -24.99
CA GLN A 145 1.37 -26.07 -25.15
C GLN A 145 0.44 -26.22 -23.95
N GLY A 146 -0.84 -25.92 -24.16
CA GLY A 146 -1.94 -26.34 -23.30
C GLY A 146 -2.16 -27.85 -23.42
N MET A 147 -2.44 -28.48 -22.27
CA MET A 147 -2.76 -29.89 -22.16
C MET A 147 -3.91 -30.29 -23.09
N ALA A 148 -3.68 -31.38 -23.83
CA ALA A 148 -4.64 -31.97 -24.73
C ALA A 148 -5.80 -32.62 -23.97
N HIS A 149 -7.02 -32.14 -24.21
CA HIS A 149 -8.23 -32.92 -23.96
C HIS A 149 -8.60 -33.67 -25.24
N THR A 150 -8.57 -35.00 -25.15
CA THR A 150 -9.03 -35.95 -26.16
C THR A 150 -10.54 -35.83 -26.38
N ALA A 151 -10.94 -35.39 -27.57
CA ALA A 151 -12.31 -35.48 -28.04
C ALA A 151 -12.47 -36.74 -28.92
N ALA A 152 -13.35 -37.64 -28.53
CA ALA A 152 -13.93 -38.66 -29.38
C ALA A 152 -15.46 -38.54 -29.27
N GLY A 153 -16.12 -38.18 -30.36
CA GLY A 153 -17.57 -38.05 -30.40
C GLY A 153 -18.06 -37.63 -31.77
N LYS A 154 -18.66 -38.58 -32.49
CA LYS A 154 -19.14 -38.50 -33.88
C LYS A 154 -20.22 -37.43 -34.09
N GLY A 155 -20.25 -36.88 -35.31
CA GLY A 155 -21.15 -35.82 -35.70
C GLY A 155 -22.58 -36.23 -36.03
N MET A 156 -23.38 -35.21 -36.33
CA MET A 156 -24.51 -35.20 -37.28
C MET A 156 -24.91 -33.72 -37.44
N GLY A 157 -24.95 -33.23 -38.68
CA GLY A 157 -25.41 -31.87 -38.98
C GLY A 157 -26.94 -31.75 -38.91
N MET A 158 -27.43 -30.54 -38.68
CA MET A 158 -28.71 -30.01 -39.16
C MET A 158 -28.69 -28.48 -38.93
N SER A 159 -28.92 -27.72 -40.00
CA SER A 159 -29.21 -26.29 -39.99
C SER A 159 -30.68 -26.10 -39.62
N MET A 160 -30.99 -25.23 -38.66
CA MET A 160 -32.33 -24.63 -38.54
C MET A 160 -32.25 -23.17 -38.09
N SER A 161 -33.00 -22.38 -38.83
CA SER A 161 -33.22 -20.95 -38.76
C SER A 161 -34.02 -20.52 -37.53
N GLY A 162 -33.74 -19.30 -37.06
CA GLY A 162 -34.73 -18.35 -36.52
C GLY A 162 -35.52 -18.74 -35.28
N MET A 163 -35.11 -18.23 -34.11
CA MET A 163 -36.04 -17.87 -33.04
C MET A 163 -35.57 -16.57 -32.35
N SER A 164 -36.43 -15.55 -32.44
CA SER A 164 -36.35 -14.32 -31.65
C SER A 164 -36.74 -14.65 -30.21
N MET A 165 -35.91 -14.27 -29.24
CA MET A 165 -36.27 -14.26 -27.81
C MET A 165 -36.15 -12.84 -27.26
N SER A 166 -37.23 -12.09 -27.44
CA SER A 166 -37.55 -10.91 -26.66
C SER A 166 -37.86 -11.30 -25.21
N GLY A 167 -37.23 -10.61 -24.24
CA GLY A 167 -37.70 -10.53 -22.86
C GLY A 167 -37.14 -11.57 -21.90
N MET A 168 -35.94 -11.32 -21.37
CA MET A 168 -35.57 -11.83 -20.04
C MET A 168 -35.19 -10.64 -19.14
N SER A 169 -36.09 -10.38 -18.19
CA SER A 169 -35.87 -9.50 -17.05
C SER A 169 -34.72 -10.03 -16.20
N MET A 170 -33.61 -9.30 -16.14
CA MET A 170 -32.48 -9.56 -15.23
C MET A 170 -32.83 -9.08 -13.81
N SER A 171 -33.91 -9.61 -13.24
CA SER A 171 -34.32 -9.35 -11.87
C SER A 171 -33.96 -10.55 -11.00
N GLY A 172 -32.90 -10.41 -10.20
CA GLY A 172 -32.67 -11.28 -9.05
C GLY A 172 -31.60 -12.37 -9.21
N MET A 173 -30.36 -12.01 -9.58
CA MET A 173 -29.21 -12.78 -9.09
C MET A 173 -28.79 -12.20 -7.74
N SER A 174 -29.23 -12.88 -6.69
CA SER A 174 -28.76 -12.68 -5.33
C SER A 174 -27.24 -12.91 -5.27
N MET A 175 -26.45 -11.84 -5.12
CA MET A 175 -25.00 -11.88 -4.88
C MET A 175 -24.67 -12.35 -3.44
N SER A 176 -25.45 -13.27 -2.89
CA SER A 176 -25.39 -13.71 -1.49
C SER A 176 -24.46 -14.90 -1.28
N GLY A 177 -23.32 -14.96 -1.97
CA GLY A 177 -22.45 -16.15 -1.92
C GLY A 177 -21.01 -16.01 -2.40
N MET A 178 -20.56 -14.85 -2.91
CA MET A 178 -19.14 -14.61 -3.10
C MET A 178 -18.60 -13.97 -1.82
N SER A 179 -18.02 -14.78 -0.92
CA SER A 179 -17.21 -14.24 0.17
C SER A 179 -16.05 -13.46 -0.47
N MET A 180 -15.99 -12.15 -0.22
CA MET A 180 -14.83 -11.36 -0.64
C MET A 180 -13.60 -11.93 0.04
N ASP A 181 -12.58 -12.22 -0.75
CA ASP A 181 -11.26 -12.55 -0.22
C ASP A 181 -10.62 -11.23 0.21
N LEU A 182 -10.38 -11.09 1.51
CA LEU A 182 -9.94 -9.83 2.12
C LEU A 182 -8.49 -9.91 2.62
N ASN A 183 -8.02 -11.11 2.94
CA ASN A 183 -6.70 -11.32 3.50
C ASN A 183 -6.11 -12.55 2.83
N ASP A 184 -5.04 -12.38 2.05
CA ASP A 184 -4.35 -13.48 1.37
C ASP A 184 -3.81 -14.53 2.34
N ILE A 185 -3.33 -14.06 3.49
CA ILE A 185 -2.61 -14.85 4.47
C ILE A 185 -3.31 -14.74 5.82
N ASN A 186 -3.52 -15.90 6.44
CA ASN A 186 -3.89 -15.95 7.84
C ASN A 186 -2.61 -15.94 8.70
N TYR A 187 -2.20 -14.74 9.12
CA TYR A 187 -0.99 -14.53 9.93
C TYR A 187 -1.08 -15.10 11.34
N ASP A 188 0.06 -15.37 11.96
CA ASP A 188 0.12 -15.83 13.35
C ASP A 188 -0.19 -14.70 14.34
N ALA A 189 0.27 -13.48 14.05
CA ALA A 189 0.05 -12.31 14.90
C ALA A 189 -0.10 -11.01 14.10
N PHE A 190 -0.68 -10.01 14.76
CA PHE A 190 -0.65 -8.61 14.32
C PHE A 190 0.02 -7.78 15.40
N LEU A 191 0.92 -6.91 14.99
CA LEU A 191 1.81 -6.19 15.89
C LEU A 191 1.52 -4.69 15.85
N ALA A 192 1.66 -4.05 17.01
CA ALA A 192 1.82 -2.61 17.11
C ALA A 192 3.11 -2.37 17.89
N ASN A 193 4.09 -1.71 17.26
CA ASN A 193 5.44 -1.50 17.81
C ASN A 193 6.08 -2.82 18.29
N ASP A 194 6.11 -3.81 17.40
CA ASP A 194 6.65 -5.17 17.61
C ASP A 194 5.97 -6.00 18.71
N ARG A 195 4.80 -5.56 19.21
CA ARG A 195 4.09 -6.18 20.34
C ARG A 195 2.67 -6.60 19.97
N THR A 196 2.22 -7.69 20.58
CA THR A 196 0.81 -8.12 20.55
C THR A 196 0.05 -7.54 21.74
N LEU A 197 -1.28 -7.65 21.74
CA LEU A 197 -2.11 -7.26 22.90
C LEU A 197 -1.97 -8.19 24.12
N HIS A 198 -1.20 -9.28 24.03
CA HIS A 198 -0.80 -10.05 25.22
C HIS A 198 0.18 -9.28 26.11
N ASP A 199 0.99 -8.41 25.51
CA ASP A 199 1.94 -7.54 26.19
C ASP A 199 2.04 -6.21 25.42
N PRO A 200 0.97 -5.38 25.40
CA PRO A 200 0.93 -4.19 24.56
C PRO A 200 1.90 -3.13 25.08
N GLU A 201 2.43 -2.31 24.17
CA GLU A 201 3.14 -1.11 24.60
C GLU A 201 2.17 -0.19 25.34
N THR A 202 2.54 0.15 26.59
CA THR A 202 1.84 1.14 27.39
C THR A 202 2.64 2.42 27.41
N ILE A 203 2.10 3.46 26.79
CA ILE A 203 2.76 4.73 26.57
C ILE A 203 2.26 5.71 27.61
N GLN A 204 3.16 6.18 28.47
CA GLN A 204 2.82 7.12 29.52
C GLN A 204 2.46 8.48 28.91
N VAL A 205 1.31 9.02 29.31
CA VAL A 205 0.78 10.32 28.85
C VAL A 205 0.34 11.17 30.03
N GLU A 206 0.35 12.49 29.86
CA GLU A 206 -0.10 13.39 30.91
C GLU A 206 -1.63 13.35 31.11
N ARG A 207 -2.08 13.66 32.34
CA ARG A 207 -3.51 13.87 32.61
C ARG A 207 -4.01 15.03 31.76
N SER A 208 -5.10 14.79 31.02
CA SER A 208 -5.62 15.77 30.05
C SER A 208 -4.56 16.21 29.02
N GLY A 209 -3.60 15.32 28.74
CA GLY A 209 -2.53 15.56 27.79
C GLY A 209 -3.03 15.69 26.36
N ARG A 210 -2.23 16.36 25.54
CA ARG A 210 -2.46 16.57 24.12
C ARG A 210 -1.51 15.67 23.35
N VAL A 211 -2.04 14.73 22.58
CA VAL A 211 -1.27 13.69 21.89
C VAL A 211 -1.42 13.84 20.38
N ARG A 212 -0.36 13.54 19.62
CA ARG A 212 -0.37 13.29 18.18
C ARG A 212 0.03 11.84 17.95
N LEU A 213 -0.91 11.02 17.53
CA LEU A 213 -0.67 9.65 17.09
C LEU A 213 -0.20 9.69 15.64
N ARG A 214 1.00 9.17 15.35
CA ARG A 214 1.56 8.99 14.00
C ARG A 214 1.49 7.51 13.68
N ILE A 215 0.39 7.10 13.05
CA ILE A 215 0.08 5.68 12.82
C ILE A 215 0.49 5.31 11.39
N ILE A 216 1.29 4.26 11.27
CA ILE A 216 1.88 3.76 10.03
C ILE A 216 1.41 2.32 9.85
N ASN A 217 0.73 2.02 8.74
CA ASN A 217 0.47 0.64 8.37
C ASN A 217 1.62 0.11 7.53
N ALA A 218 2.52 -0.66 8.15
CA ALA A 218 3.68 -1.28 7.51
C ALA A 218 3.51 -2.81 7.36
N ALA A 219 2.27 -3.30 7.45
CA ALA A 219 1.94 -4.69 7.26
C ALA A 219 2.06 -5.07 5.78
N SER A 220 2.55 -6.27 5.47
CA SER A 220 2.81 -6.67 4.09
C SER A 220 1.55 -7.07 3.32
N SER A 221 0.46 -7.42 4.00
CA SER A 221 -0.78 -7.88 3.34
C SER A 221 -2.07 -7.54 4.11
N SER A 222 -2.02 -6.69 5.13
CA SER A 222 -3.14 -6.50 6.07
C SER A 222 -3.62 -5.04 6.16
N GLN A 223 -4.93 -4.83 6.04
CA GLN A 223 -5.56 -3.52 6.22
C GLN A 223 -6.25 -3.42 7.59
N PHE A 224 -6.25 -2.21 8.16
CA PHE A 224 -6.78 -1.99 9.50
C PHE A 224 -7.78 -0.85 9.55
N TRP A 225 -8.73 -0.98 10.47
CA TRP A 225 -9.46 0.16 11.02
C TRP A 225 -8.80 0.60 12.31
N ILE A 226 -8.36 1.84 12.37
CA ILE A 226 -7.88 2.48 13.59
C ILE A 226 -9.09 2.85 14.45
N ASP A 227 -9.18 2.31 15.65
CA ASP A 227 -10.26 2.49 16.62
C ASP A 227 -9.70 3.15 17.90
N LEU A 228 -10.14 4.39 18.16
CA LEU A 228 -9.71 5.18 19.32
C LEU A 228 -10.48 4.81 20.60
N GLY A 229 -11.35 3.80 20.55
CA GLY A 229 -12.12 3.32 21.68
C GLY A 229 -13.05 4.41 22.23
N ALA A 230 -12.77 4.87 23.45
CA ALA A 230 -13.54 5.91 24.13
C ALA A 230 -13.22 7.34 23.63
N LEU A 231 -12.08 7.53 22.98
CA LEU A 231 -11.57 8.84 22.56
C LEU A 231 -12.20 9.30 21.25
N THR A 232 -12.16 10.61 21.02
CA THR A 232 -12.45 11.24 19.73
C THR A 232 -11.19 11.96 19.27
N GLY A 233 -10.79 11.72 18.03
CA GLY A 233 -9.60 12.30 17.43
C GLY A 233 -9.93 13.14 16.21
N ARG A 234 -8.90 13.83 15.70
CA ARG A 234 -8.95 14.56 14.44
C ARG A 234 -7.78 14.11 13.57
N VAL A 235 -8.06 13.54 12.39
CA VAL A 235 -7.02 13.31 11.37
C VAL A 235 -6.58 14.68 10.86
N VAL A 236 -5.30 15.01 11.00
CA VAL A 236 -4.73 16.32 10.62
C VAL A 236 -3.69 16.24 9.51
N ALA A 237 -3.14 15.05 9.26
CA ALA A 237 -2.32 14.77 8.09
C ALA A 237 -2.52 13.32 7.64
N VAL A 238 -2.33 13.08 6.36
CA VAL A 238 -2.29 11.74 5.76
C VAL A 238 -1.05 11.64 4.88
N ASP A 239 -0.35 10.52 4.94
CA ASP A 239 0.84 10.26 4.11
C ASP A 239 1.86 11.42 4.13
N GLY A 240 2.07 12.02 5.30
CA GLY A 240 2.97 13.17 5.50
C GLY A 240 2.37 14.55 5.16
N HIS A 241 1.22 14.61 4.50
CA HIS A 241 0.64 15.85 3.98
C HIS A 241 -0.53 16.36 4.84
N PRO A 242 -0.56 17.65 5.19
CA PRO A 242 -1.60 18.20 6.05
C PRO A 242 -2.96 18.29 5.36
N VAL A 243 -4.02 17.99 6.12
CA VAL A 243 -5.42 18.05 5.67
C VAL A 243 -6.25 19.01 6.54
N VAL A 244 -7.40 19.41 6.02
CA VAL A 244 -8.45 20.00 6.86
C VAL A 244 -8.87 18.94 7.89
N PRO A 245 -8.88 19.25 9.21
CA PRO A 245 -9.08 18.23 10.23
C PRO A 245 -10.40 17.46 10.08
N VAL A 246 -10.32 16.12 10.05
CA VAL A 246 -11.51 15.25 10.01
C VAL A 246 -11.73 14.60 11.37
N VAL A 247 -12.84 14.95 12.02
CA VAL A 247 -13.23 14.40 13.33
C VAL A 247 -13.74 12.97 13.18
N GLY A 248 -13.37 12.10 14.12
CA GLY A 248 -13.88 10.75 14.17
C GLY A 248 -13.32 9.94 15.34
N ARG A 249 -13.82 8.72 15.45
CA ARG A 249 -13.38 7.72 16.45
C ARG A 249 -12.80 6.47 15.81
N ARG A 250 -13.12 6.25 14.54
CA ARG A 250 -12.65 5.13 13.76
C ARG A 250 -12.28 5.58 12.34
N PHE A 251 -11.15 5.11 11.82
CA PHE A 251 -10.61 5.52 10.54
C PHE A 251 -10.06 4.30 9.76
N PRO A 252 -10.40 4.14 8.48
CA PRO A 252 -9.78 3.14 7.62
C PRO A 252 -8.30 3.48 7.38
N LEU A 253 -7.45 2.45 7.32
CA LEU A 253 -6.02 2.56 7.06
C LEU A 253 -5.56 1.37 6.20
N ALA A 254 -5.36 1.62 4.91
CA ALA A 254 -4.82 0.62 4.00
C ALA A 254 -3.31 0.42 4.21
N ILE A 255 -2.75 -0.65 3.63
CA ILE A 255 -1.31 -0.91 3.66
C ILE A 255 -0.55 0.31 3.12
N ALA A 256 0.59 0.61 3.75
CA ALA A 256 1.49 1.73 3.46
C ALA A 256 0.95 3.15 3.66
N GLN A 257 -0.32 3.29 4.04
CA GLN A 257 -0.88 4.58 4.41
C GLN A 257 -0.45 4.99 5.83
N ARG A 258 -0.41 6.31 6.06
CA ARG A 258 -0.12 6.90 7.36
C ARG A 258 -1.18 7.91 7.75
N LEU A 259 -1.49 7.98 9.04
CA LEU A 259 -2.38 8.98 9.62
C LEU A 259 -1.72 9.68 10.79
N ASP A 260 -1.78 11.01 10.79
CA ASP A 260 -1.56 11.81 11.99
C ASP A 260 -2.91 12.13 12.61
N ILE A 261 -3.16 11.62 13.81
CA ILE A 261 -4.41 11.84 14.55
C ILE A 261 -4.08 12.60 15.83
N VAL A 262 -4.62 13.81 15.98
CA VAL A 262 -4.51 14.53 17.24
C VAL A 262 -5.67 14.18 18.17
N VAL A 263 -5.34 13.92 19.42
CA VAL A 263 -6.28 13.57 20.49
C VAL A 263 -6.00 14.46 21.69
N ASP A 264 -7.07 14.96 22.32
CA ASP A 264 -7.00 15.63 23.62
C ASP A 264 -7.63 14.68 24.65
N LEU A 265 -6.86 14.25 25.65
CA LEU A 265 -7.31 13.23 26.60
C LEU A 265 -8.35 13.83 27.58
N PRO A 266 -9.41 13.09 27.94
CA PRO A 266 -10.49 13.64 28.78
C PRO A 266 -10.10 13.79 30.26
N GLY A 267 -8.99 13.19 30.70
CA GLY A 267 -8.57 13.18 32.09
C GLY A 267 -7.53 12.09 32.37
N ALA A 268 -7.54 11.55 33.59
CA ALA A 268 -6.73 10.40 33.97
C ALA A 268 -7.40 9.10 33.49
N GLY A 269 -6.60 8.14 33.05
CA GLY A 269 -7.09 6.83 32.63
C GLY A 269 -6.10 6.06 31.75
N ALA A 270 -6.56 4.89 31.30
CA ALA A 270 -5.93 4.11 30.25
C ALA A 270 -6.86 4.11 29.02
N PHE A 271 -6.30 4.44 27.86
CA PHE A 271 -7.01 4.66 26.62
C PHE A 271 -6.37 3.80 25.52
N PRO A 272 -6.93 2.62 25.23
CA PRO A 272 -6.46 1.78 24.12
C PRO A 272 -6.68 2.47 22.77
N VAL A 273 -5.66 2.43 21.92
CA VAL A 273 -5.72 2.79 20.50
C VAL A 273 -5.47 1.51 19.72
N LEU A 274 -6.52 0.98 19.07
CA LEU A 274 -6.52 -0.36 18.50
C LEU A 274 -6.52 -0.30 16.98
N ALA A 275 -5.72 -1.13 16.34
CA ALA A 275 -5.82 -1.45 14.92
C ALA A 275 -6.63 -2.74 14.77
N ARG A 276 -7.78 -2.68 14.13
CA ARG A 276 -8.72 -3.79 13.95
C ARG A 276 -8.64 -4.32 12.53
N LEU A 277 -8.28 -5.59 12.36
CA LEU A 277 -8.09 -6.19 11.04
C LEU A 277 -9.42 -6.21 10.28
N GLU A 278 -9.39 -5.84 9.00
CA GLU A 278 -10.56 -5.91 8.14
C GLU A 278 -11.09 -7.34 7.98
N GLY A 279 -12.41 -7.48 7.84
CA GLY A 279 -13.03 -8.79 7.66
C GLY A 279 -12.81 -9.76 8.82
N SER A 280 -12.30 -9.30 9.97
CA SER A 280 -11.90 -10.16 11.07
C SER A 280 -12.26 -9.57 12.43
N ARG A 281 -12.23 -10.42 13.45
CA ARG A 281 -12.32 -10.00 14.85
C ARG A 281 -10.95 -9.66 15.44
N ARG A 282 -9.86 -10.01 14.74
CA ARG A 282 -8.49 -9.83 15.23
C ARG A 282 -8.12 -8.36 15.31
N ARG A 283 -7.29 -8.01 16.29
CA ARG A 283 -6.85 -6.64 16.55
C ARG A 283 -5.52 -6.62 17.27
N THR A 284 -4.80 -5.51 17.09
CA THR A 284 -3.58 -5.17 17.84
C THR A 284 -3.66 -3.70 18.29
N GLY A 285 -2.62 -3.17 18.93
CA GLY A 285 -2.58 -1.75 19.28
C GLY A 285 -1.71 -1.43 20.50
N VAL A 286 -1.77 -0.16 20.89
CA VAL A 286 -1.05 0.41 22.04
C VAL A 286 -2.03 0.95 23.06
N VAL A 287 -1.56 1.21 24.29
CA VAL A 287 -2.36 1.81 25.36
C VAL A 287 -1.73 3.13 25.78
N LEU A 288 -2.46 4.25 25.64
CA LEU A 288 -2.07 5.51 26.27
C LEU A 288 -2.50 5.47 27.73
N ALA A 289 -1.61 5.64 28.69
CA ALA A 289 -1.95 5.55 30.11
C ALA A 289 -1.37 6.71 30.92
N THR A 290 -2.20 7.32 31.76
CA THR A 290 -1.70 8.31 32.74
C THR A 290 -1.05 7.62 33.94
N PRO A 291 -0.10 8.28 34.65
CA PRO A 291 0.56 7.70 35.82
C PRO A 291 -0.43 7.11 36.84
N GLY A 292 -0.18 5.89 37.31
CA GLY A 292 -1.02 5.19 38.28
C GLY A 292 -2.34 4.62 37.72
N SER A 293 -2.61 4.76 36.41
CA SER A 293 -3.81 4.16 35.80
C SER A 293 -3.68 2.64 35.69
N ARG A 294 -4.77 1.94 36.02
CA ARG A 294 -4.85 0.49 35.83
C ARG A 294 -5.02 0.16 34.35
N VAL A 295 -4.02 -0.46 33.73
CA VAL A 295 -4.13 -1.04 32.39
C VAL A 295 -4.74 -2.44 32.51
N VAL A 296 -5.94 -2.61 31.94
CA VAL A 296 -6.60 -3.90 31.90
C VAL A 296 -6.13 -4.70 30.70
N ARG A 297 -6.07 -6.03 30.85
CA ARG A 297 -5.75 -6.93 29.74
C ARG A 297 -6.76 -6.75 28.60
N ILE A 298 -6.26 -6.55 27.39
CA ILE A 298 -7.07 -6.42 26.17
C ILE A 298 -6.94 -7.73 25.40
N GLN A 299 -8.07 -8.33 25.01
CA GLN A 299 -8.04 -9.50 24.14
C GLN A 299 -7.64 -9.09 22.73
N ASP A 300 -6.81 -9.88 22.07
CA ASP A 300 -6.41 -9.75 20.65
C ASP A 300 -7.55 -10.05 19.67
N THR A 301 -8.68 -10.52 20.20
CA THR A 301 -9.91 -10.77 19.45
C THR A 301 -11.04 -9.91 20.03
N GLY A 302 -11.67 -9.10 19.17
CA GLY A 302 -12.83 -8.27 19.47
C GLY A 302 -14.14 -9.06 19.51
N LEU A 303 -15.25 -8.41 19.88
CA LEU A 303 -16.58 -9.03 19.92
C LEU A 303 -17.21 -9.13 18.53
N ASP A 304 -16.98 -8.11 17.70
CA ASP A 304 -17.51 -7.92 16.36
C ASP A 304 -16.42 -8.07 15.29
N GLN A 305 -16.83 -8.56 14.12
CA GLN A 305 -16.00 -8.60 12.92
C GLN A 305 -16.02 -7.23 12.26
N MET A 306 -14.84 -6.74 11.84
CA MET A 306 -14.76 -5.46 11.16
C MET A 306 -15.17 -5.58 9.69
N LEU A 307 -15.78 -4.53 9.16
CA LEU A 307 -16.06 -4.42 7.73
C LEU A 307 -14.74 -4.33 6.93
N PRO A 308 -14.75 -4.64 5.62
CA PRO A 308 -13.66 -4.29 4.73
C PRO A 308 -13.26 -2.82 4.87
N VAL A 309 -11.98 -2.53 4.78
CA VAL A 309 -11.48 -1.14 4.74
C VAL A 309 -11.97 -0.50 3.44
N ASP A 310 -12.38 0.77 3.53
CA ASP A 310 -13.02 1.49 2.43
C ASP A 310 -12.51 2.93 2.28
N ASN A 311 -13.07 3.63 1.30
CA ASN A 311 -12.75 5.03 0.99
C ASN A 311 -13.62 6.05 1.77
N SER A 312 -14.23 5.65 2.90
CA SER A 312 -15.11 6.52 3.70
C SER A 312 -14.36 7.69 4.36
N LEU A 313 -13.07 7.52 4.67
CA LEU A 313 -12.22 8.64 5.07
C LEU A 313 -11.80 9.47 3.86
N GLU A 314 -11.34 8.83 2.79
CA GLU A 314 -10.79 9.50 1.61
C GLU A 314 -11.78 10.53 1.02
N THR A 315 -13.05 10.17 0.94
CA THR A 315 -14.12 11.06 0.45
C THR A 315 -14.41 12.29 1.32
N ARG A 316 -13.86 12.34 2.54
CA ARG A 316 -13.99 13.47 3.47
C ARG A 316 -12.71 14.30 3.60
N LEU A 317 -11.59 13.82 3.07
CA LEU A 317 -10.31 14.51 3.17
C LEU A 317 -10.25 15.67 2.17
N VAL A 318 -9.64 16.76 2.61
CA VAL A 318 -9.33 17.93 1.77
C VAL A 318 -7.91 18.37 2.09
N ALA A 319 -7.06 18.46 1.06
CA ALA A 319 -5.69 18.94 1.22
C ALA A 319 -5.68 20.40 1.71
N ARG A 320 -4.76 20.75 2.64
CA ARG A 320 -4.54 22.16 3.01
C ARG A 320 -3.83 22.95 1.90
N ALA A 321 -2.99 22.27 1.13
CA ALA A 321 -2.31 22.82 -0.02
C ALA A 321 -2.68 21.97 -1.25
N PRO A 322 -3.86 22.21 -1.85
CA PRO A 322 -4.28 21.46 -3.02
C PRO A 322 -3.45 21.85 -4.24
N LEU A 323 -3.36 20.92 -5.19
CA LEU A 323 -2.75 21.19 -6.49
C LEU A 323 -3.58 22.25 -7.25
N ALA A 324 -2.89 23.16 -7.96
CA ALA A 324 -3.59 24.18 -8.75
C ALA A 324 -4.53 23.53 -9.78
N ALA A 325 -5.76 24.06 -9.88
CA ALA A 325 -6.75 23.57 -10.83
C ALA A 325 -6.26 23.79 -12.27
N ARG A 326 -6.07 22.69 -13.00
CA ARG A 326 -5.61 22.65 -14.39
C ARG A 326 -6.15 21.39 -15.05
N LYS A 327 -6.48 21.46 -16.34
CA LYS A 327 -6.85 20.27 -17.11
C LYS A 327 -5.64 19.33 -17.26
N PRO A 328 -5.84 18.00 -17.27
CA PRO A 328 -4.76 17.08 -17.55
C PRO A 328 -4.28 17.21 -18.99
N ASP A 329 -2.97 17.15 -19.18
CA ASP A 329 -2.33 17.00 -20.49
C ASP A 329 -2.29 15.52 -20.90
N LEU A 330 -2.27 14.62 -19.92
CA LEU A 330 -2.18 13.18 -20.10
C LEU A 330 -3.08 12.48 -19.09
N VAL A 331 -3.89 11.53 -19.57
CA VAL A 331 -4.72 10.67 -18.72
C VAL A 331 -4.37 9.22 -19.03
N HIS A 332 -3.84 8.52 -18.04
CA HIS A 332 -3.70 7.07 -18.09
C HIS A 332 -4.88 6.41 -17.39
N ARG A 333 -5.41 5.35 -18.00
CA ARG A 333 -6.35 4.45 -17.34
C ARG A 333 -5.65 3.12 -17.12
N ILE A 334 -5.67 2.65 -15.87
CA ILE A 334 -5.04 1.41 -15.44
C ILE A 334 -6.12 0.49 -14.91
N VAL A 335 -6.18 -0.72 -15.46
CA VAL A 335 -7.06 -1.78 -14.97
C VAL A 335 -6.27 -2.67 -14.02
N LEU A 336 -6.68 -2.73 -12.75
CA LEU A 336 -6.12 -3.65 -11.77
C LEU A 336 -6.84 -4.99 -11.91
N GLY A 337 -6.08 -6.04 -12.24
CA GLY A 337 -6.60 -7.38 -12.49
C GLY A 337 -5.86 -8.43 -11.68
N GLY A 338 -6.39 -9.65 -11.67
CA GLY A 338 -5.77 -10.78 -10.99
C GLY A 338 -6.79 -11.70 -10.33
N GLY A 339 -6.28 -12.73 -9.67
CA GLY A 339 -7.09 -13.66 -8.91
C GLY A 339 -6.25 -14.63 -8.10
N MET A 340 -6.92 -15.48 -7.33
CA MET A 340 -6.28 -16.43 -6.42
C MET A 340 -5.81 -17.73 -7.11
N LYS A 341 -6.35 -18.05 -8.29
CA LYS A 341 -6.06 -19.30 -9.03
C LYS A 341 -6.04 -19.05 -10.54
N PRO A 342 -4.86 -18.88 -11.16
CA PRO A 342 -3.53 -18.80 -10.53
C PRO A 342 -3.38 -17.53 -9.67
N TYR A 343 -2.60 -17.58 -8.59
CA TYR A 343 -2.28 -16.42 -7.75
C TYR A 343 -1.35 -15.48 -8.51
N SER A 344 -1.95 -14.48 -9.16
CA SER A 344 -1.26 -13.58 -10.08
C SER A 344 -2.04 -12.29 -10.21
N TRP A 345 -1.32 -11.17 -10.25
CA TRP A 345 -1.91 -9.85 -10.17
C TRP A 345 -1.26 -8.94 -11.21
N SER A 346 -2.07 -8.16 -11.93
CA SER A 346 -1.62 -7.41 -13.11
C SER A 346 -2.09 -5.97 -13.08
N LEU A 347 -1.35 -5.14 -13.83
CA LEU A 347 -1.78 -3.82 -14.26
C LEU A 347 -1.97 -3.87 -15.78
N ASN A 348 -3.15 -3.54 -16.29
CA ASN A 348 -3.51 -3.64 -17.71
C ASN A 348 -3.33 -5.04 -18.32
N GLY A 349 -3.41 -6.09 -17.50
CA GLY A 349 -3.17 -7.48 -17.95
C GLY A 349 -1.69 -7.82 -18.18
N GLU A 350 -0.77 -6.89 -17.87
CA GLU A 350 0.67 -7.09 -17.90
C GLU A 350 1.19 -7.40 -16.49
N PHE A 351 2.27 -8.17 -16.42
CA PHE A 351 2.86 -8.67 -15.18
C PHE A 351 4.33 -8.29 -15.14
N TRP A 352 4.77 -7.67 -14.04
CA TRP A 352 6.17 -7.34 -13.84
C TRP A 352 7.09 -8.57 -13.99
N PRO A 353 8.26 -8.46 -14.67
CA PRO A 353 8.84 -7.26 -15.29
C PRO A 353 8.42 -7.02 -16.75
N ASN A 354 7.52 -7.84 -17.30
CA ASN A 354 7.07 -7.75 -18.69
C ASN A 354 5.92 -6.74 -18.83
N ILE A 355 6.27 -5.46 -18.78
CA ILE A 355 5.31 -4.35 -18.77
C ILE A 355 5.60 -3.32 -19.86
N THR A 356 4.58 -2.54 -20.19
CA THR A 356 4.65 -1.31 -20.96
C THR A 356 4.70 -0.13 -19.97
N PRO A 357 5.81 0.63 -19.89
CA PRO A 357 5.91 1.78 -18.98
C PRO A 357 4.91 2.89 -19.33
N LEU A 358 4.46 3.62 -18.31
CA LEU A 358 3.67 4.84 -18.45
C LEU A 358 4.62 6.01 -18.73
N MET A 359 4.73 6.38 -20.00
CA MET A 359 5.65 7.41 -20.46
C MET A 359 5.13 8.83 -20.17
N LEU A 360 5.97 9.66 -19.55
CA LEU A 360 5.68 11.03 -19.18
C LEU A 360 6.66 12.03 -19.82
N ARG A 361 6.19 13.25 -20.06
CA ARG A 361 7.02 14.42 -20.33
C ARG A 361 7.03 15.35 -19.12
N LYS A 362 8.21 15.91 -18.84
CA LYS A 362 8.36 16.91 -17.78
C LYS A 362 7.39 18.08 -18.00
N GLY A 363 6.68 18.47 -16.94
CA GLY A 363 5.74 19.59 -16.90
C GLY A 363 4.28 19.24 -17.22
N GLN A 364 3.99 18.00 -17.64
CA GLN A 364 2.60 17.57 -17.87
C GLN A 364 1.81 17.50 -16.56
N ARG A 365 0.53 17.87 -16.62
CA ARG A 365 -0.47 17.47 -15.63
C ARG A 365 -0.93 16.07 -16.01
N VAL A 366 -0.59 15.10 -15.18
CA VAL A 366 -0.92 13.70 -15.39
C VAL A 366 -2.08 13.35 -14.48
N GLU A 367 -3.08 12.66 -15.03
CA GLU A 367 -4.08 11.93 -14.26
C GLU A 367 -3.91 10.43 -14.48
N ILE A 368 -4.02 9.65 -13.42
CA ILE A 368 -4.07 8.20 -13.48
C ILE A 368 -5.39 7.74 -12.86
N GLU A 369 -6.25 7.12 -13.66
CA GLU A 369 -7.46 6.45 -13.19
C GLU A 369 -7.20 4.96 -13.04
N MET A 370 -7.21 4.48 -11.80
CA MET A 370 -7.08 3.07 -11.47
C MET A 370 -8.47 2.49 -11.27
N VAL A 371 -8.80 1.41 -11.98
CA VAL A 371 -10.10 0.71 -11.90
C VAL A 371 -9.85 -0.75 -11.55
N ASN A 372 -10.42 -1.21 -10.45
CA ASN A 372 -10.20 -2.54 -9.93
C ASN A 372 -11.22 -3.53 -10.48
N HIS A 373 -10.79 -4.42 -11.37
CA HIS A 373 -11.61 -5.50 -11.92
C HIS A 373 -11.54 -6.79 -11.10
N SER A 374 -10.69 -6.83 -10.07
CA SER A 374 -10.52 -7.99 -9.21
C SER A 374 -11.48 -7.98 -8.00
N MET A 375 -11.49 -9.09 -7.26
CA MET A 375 -12.32 -9.26 -6.08
C MET A 375 -11.66 -8.79 -4.78
N MET A 376 -10.41 -8.33 -4.82
CA MET A 376 -9.68 -7.85 -3.64
C MET A 376 -9.31 -6.37 -3.76
N ALA A 377 -9.14 -5.71 -2.62
CA ALA A 377 -8.73 -4.32 -2.58
C ALA A 377 -7.21 -4.17 -2.83
N HIS A 378 -6.81 -3.10 -3.51
CA HIS A 378 -5.40 -2.84 -3.83
C HIS A 378 -4.96 -1.47 -3.31
N PRO A 379 -4.07 -1.40 -2.30
CA PRO A 379 -3.40 -0.16 -1.94
C PRO A 379 -2.33 0.17 -2.98
N MET A 380 -2.62 1.10 -3.88
CA MET A 380 -1.72 1.49 -4.97
C MET A 380 -0.81 2.64 -4.54
N HIS A 381 0.50 2.44 -4.68
CA HIS A 381 1.55 3.39 -4.32
C HIS A 381 2.33 3.85 -5.55
N LEU A 382 2.58 5.15 -5.66
CA LEU A 382 3.43 5.75 -6.70
C LEU A 382 4.67 6.36 -6.05
N HIS A 383 5.84 5.92 -6.51
CA HIS A 383 7.11 6.50 -6.11
C HIS A 383 7.32 7.88 -6.75
N GLY A 384 8.20 8.70 -6.16
CA GLY A 384 8.69 9.94 -6.76
C GLY A 384 7.69 11.08 -6.90
N HIS A 385 6.42 10.87 -6.55
CA HIS A 385 5.38 11.89 -6.60
C HIS A 385 4.45 11.77 -5.40
N ALA A 386 4.07 12.91 -4.84
CA ALA A 386 2.86 13.01 -4.04
C ALA A 386 1.73 13.50 -4.95
N PHE A 387 0.53 12.95 -4.79
CA PHE A 387 -0.60 13.17 -5.69
C PHE A 387 -1.88 13.50 -4.92
N PRO A 388 -2.64 14.56 -5.30
CA PRO A 388 -4.03 14.69 -4.89
C PRO A 388 -4.90 13.55 -5.44
N VAL A 389 -5.84 13.10 -4.61
CA VAL A 389 -6.97 12.26 -5.03
C VAL A 389 -8.06 13.15 -5.63
N VAL A 390 -8.34 12.99 -6.92
CA VAL A 390 -9.25 13.86 -7.68
C VAL A 390 -10.60 13.21 -8.00
N ALA A 391 -10.73 11.89 -7.86
CA ALA A 391 -12.02 11.22 -7.87
C ALA A 391 -11.99 9.86 -7.16
N VAL A 392 -13.13 9.46 -6.60
CA VAL A 392 -13.38 8.09 -6.12
C VAL A 392 -14.71 7.61 -6.70
N ASN A 393 -14.72 6.44 -7.34
CA ASN A 393 -15.89 5.85 -7.97
C ASN A 393 -16.63 6.82 -8.90
N GLY A 394 -15.86 7.53 -9.73
CA GLY A 394 -16.36 8.54 -10.66
C GLY A 394 -16.87 9.84 -10.02
N ARG A 395 -16.88 9.96 -8.69
CA ARG A 395 -17.25 11.20 -7.99
C ARG A 395 -16.03 12.11 -7.87
N PRO A 396 -16.04 13.32 -8.45
CA PRO A 396 -14.93 14.26 -8.32
C PRO A 396 -14.70 14.66 -6.87
N LEU A 397 -13.43 14.85 -6.51
CA LEU A 397 -12.96 15.28 -5.20
C LEU A 397 -11.90 16.37 -5.35
N ASN A 398 -11.79 17.23 -4.34
CA ASN A 398 -10.59 18.01 -4.07
C ASN A 398 -9.90 17.39 -2.85
N GLY A 399 -9.43 16.15 -3.04
CA GLY A 399 -9.04 15.24 -1.96
C GLY A 399 -7.73 15.61 -1.25
N ALA A 400 -7.26 14.71 -0.39
CA ALA A 400 -5.93 14.84 0.18
C ALA A 400 -4.83 14.63 -0.86
N VAL A 401 -3.66 15.21 -0.60
CA VAL A 401 -2.40 14.78 -1.22
C VAL A 401 -1.91 13.54 -0.48
N ARG A 402 -1.58 12.49 -1.24
CA ARG A 402 -1.15 11.18 -0.75
C ARG A 402 0.01 10.65 -1.60
N ASP A 403 0.55 9.52 -1.17
CA ASP A 403 1.38 8.67 -2.04
C ASP A 403 0.85 7.24 -2.15
N THR A 404 -0.13 6.85 -1.32
CA THR A 404 -0.80 5.54 -1.41
C THR A 404 -2.32 5.66 -1.30
N VAL A 405 -3.07 5.04 -2.22
CA VAL A 405 -4.54 5.04 -2.21
C VAL A 405 -5.13 3.64 -2.33
N LEU A 406 -6.22 3.39 -1.60
CA LEU A 406 -6.95 2.14 -1.69
C LEU A 406 -7.93 2.14 -2.87
N VAL A 407 -7.76 1.20 -3.79
CA VAL A 407 -8.71 0.92 -4.86
C VAL A 407 -9.55 -0.29 -4.47
N THR A 408 -10.77 -0.03 -3.99
CA THR A 408 -11.71 -1.04 -3.49
C THR A 408 -12.08 -2.06 -4.58
N PRO A 409 -12.48 -3.30 -4.23
CA PRO A 409 -12.80 -4.36 -5.20
C PRO A 409 -14.04 -4.05 -6.04
N MET A 410 -14.34 -4.93 -7.00
CA MET A 410 -15.60 -4.96 -7.74
C MET A 410 -15.93 -3.64 -8.46
N MET A 411 -15.07 -3.24 -9.40
CA MET A 411 -15.17 -2.01 -10.20
C MET A 411 -14.97 -0.71 -9.43
N GLY A 412 -14.47 -0.78 -8.19
CA GLY A 412 -13.99 0.40 -7.47
C GLY A 412 -12.93 1.15 -8.29
N SER A 413 -12.96 2.48 -8.22
CA SER A 413 -11.99 3.31 -8.92
C SER A 413 -11.52 4.48 -8.10
N VAL A 414 -10.26 4.85 -8.30
CA VAL A 414 -9.64 6.05 -7.75
C VAL A 414 -8.88 6.74 -8.87
N ARG A 415 -9.09 8.06 -9.02
CA ARG A 415 -8.30 8.89 -9.92
C ARG A 415 -7.40 9.81 -9.10
N ILE A 416 -6.12 9.80 -9.44
CA ILE A 416 -5.10 10.65 -8.85
C ILE A 416 -4.59 11.64 -9.90
N ALA A 417 -4.05 12.77 -9.47
CA ALA A 417 -3.40 13.73 -10.36
C ALA A 417 -2.05 14.16 -9.79
N PHE A 418 -1.09 14.50 -10.64
CA PHE A 418 0.17 15.11 -10.24
C PHE A 418 0.77 15.91 -11.40
N ASP A 419 1.66 16.84 -11.09
CA ASP A 419 2.50 17.49 -12.10
C ASP A 419 3.77 16.67 -12.27
N ALA A 420 4.15 16.36 -13.50
CA ALA A 420 5.34 15.58 -13.83
C ALA A 420 6.60 16.44 -13.70
N ASP A 421 7.02 16.74 -12.48
CA ASP A 421 8.11 17.68 -12.17
C ASP A 421 9.39 17.01 -11.61
N ASN A 422 9.37 15.69 -11.44
CA ASN A 422 10.47 14.90 -10.89
C ASN A 422 10.98 13.85 -11.91
N PRO A 423 11.82 14.24 -12.89
CA PRO A 423 12.30 13.35 -13.93
C PRO A 423 13.06 12.13 -13.39
N GLY A 424 12.62 10.94 -13.79
CA GLY A 424 13.23 9.69 -13.37
C GLY A 424 12.45 8.45 -13.80
N ARG A 425 12.76 7.35 -13.15
CA ARG A 425 12.06 6.06 -13.24
C ARG A 425 11.42 5.80 -11.89
N TRP A 426 10.10 5.58 -11.89
CA TRP A 426 9.32 5.51 -10.65
C TRP A 426 8.42 4.29 -10.69
N ALA A 427 8.46 3.49 -9.63
CA ALA A 427 7.55 2.36 -9.51
C ALA A 427 6.11 2.83 -9.24
N LEU A 428 5.15 2.17 -9.88
CA LEU A 428 3.74 2.22 -9.53
C LEU A 428 3.29 0.78 -9.27
N HIS A 429 2.96 0.46 -8.02
CA HIS A 429 2.66 -0.92 -7.64
C HIS A 429 1.61 -1.02 -6.54
N CYS A 430 1.03 -2.21 -6.40
CA CYS A 430 0.24 -2.56 -5.24
C CYS A 430 1.17 -2.76 -4.04
N HIS A 431 0.83 -2.20 -2.89
CA HIS A 431 1.58 -2.32 -1.65
C HIS A 431 1.13 -3.52 -0.81
N ASN A 432 0.23 -4.35 -1.33
CA ASN A 432 0.20 -5.74 -0.88
C ASN A 432 1.43 -6.45 -1.49
N LEU A 433 2.36 -6.85 -0.62
CA LEU A 433 3.65 -7.42 -0.99
C LEU A 433 3.49 -8.62 -1.93
N TYR A 434 2.55 -9.51 -1.65
CA TYR A 434 2.34 -10.71 -2.46
C TYR A 434 1.74 -10.39 -3.83
N HIS A 435 0.94 -9.33 -3.94
CA HIS A 435 0.45 -8.84 -5.22
C HIS A 435 1.56 -8.23 -6.06
N MET A 436 2.43 -7.41 -5.44
CA MET A 436 3.61 -6.86 -6.10
C MET A 436 4.51 -7.99 -6.61
N MET A 437 4.85 -8.93 -5.74
CA MET A 437 5.78 -10.03 -6.05
C MET A 437 5.28 -10.98 -7.13
N THR A 438 3.97 -11.00 -7.40
CA THR A 438 3.36 -11.82 -8.45
C THR A 438 2.79 -11.01 -9.62
N GLY A 439 3.21 -9.74 -9.73
CA GLY A 439 3.19 -9.00 -10.98
C GLY A 439 2.49 -7.64 -10.97
N MET A 440 1.80 -7.23 -9.90
CA MET A 440 1.02 -5.98 -9.88
C MET A 440 1.90 -4.76 -9.65
N MET A 441 2.73 -4.50 -10.65
CA MET A 441 3.69 -3.42 -10.68
C MET A 441 3.92 -2.98 -12.13
N THR A 442 4.10 -1.67 -12.32
CA THR A 442 4.57 -1.05 -13.56
C THR A 442 5.54 0.09 -13.23
N GLU A 443 6.02 0.77 -14.26
CA GLU A 443 6.92 1.91 -14.15
C GLU A 443 6.28 3.16 -14.78
N VAL A 444 6.34 4.28 -14.07
CA VAL A 444 6.20 5.63 -14.61
C VAL A 444 7.58 6.12 -15.03
N ARG A 445 7.77 6.43 -16.30
CA ARG A 445 9.08 6.79 -16.87
C ARG A 445 9.03 8.11 -17.61
N TYR A 446 10.02 8.96 -17.36
CA TYR A 446 10.17 10.21 -18.09
C TYR A 446 10.91 10.02 -19.42
N ASP A 447 10.49 10.77 -20.44
CA ASP A 447 11.18 10.85 -21.73
C ASP A 447 12.66 11.23 -21.53
N GLY A 448 13.56 10.50 -22.20
CA GLY A 448 15.00 10.75 -22.16
C GLY A 448 15.75 10.16 -20.96
N ILE A 449 15.09 9.38 -20.09
CA ILE A 449 15.74 8.61 -19.04
C ILE A 449 16.08 7.21 -19.58
N GLU A 450 17.37 6.90 -19.69
CA GLU A 450 17.87 5.62 -20.22
C GLU A 450 17.65 4.43 -19.26
N VAL A 451 17.65 3.22 -19.84
CA VAL A 451 17.41 1.92 -19.18
C VAL A 451 18.70 1.19 -18.88
#